data_AF-A0A2R5F8R5-F1
#
_entry.id   AF-A0A2R5F8R5-F1
#
_cell.length_a   1.000
_cell.length_b   1.000
_cell.length_c   1.000
_cell.angle_alpha   90.00
_cell.angle_beta   90.00
_cell.angle_gamma   90.00
#
_symmetry.space_group_name_H-M   'P 1'
#
loop_
_entity.id
_entity.type
_entity.pdbx_description
1 polymer ?
#
loop_
_entity_poly.entity_id
_entity_poly.type
_entity_poly.pdbx_seq_one_letter_code
_entity_poly.pdbx_strand_id
1 'polypeptide(L)'
;MFLPEYTVSVRIDEPARTLDDWLIRHSHKTWAFISAYNPLSQPLGDEENRHRHQQLIERVESRQQSWYEGMGRPDRNDWKPEYGLFLPGIAKRDALALAKRFQQIALVFSQRGQPPQLIYTGLSKQEA
;
A
#
# COMPACT_ATOMS: atom_id res chain seq x y z
N MET A 1 4.99 0.54 -8.30
CA MET A 1 4.86 1.90 -7.74
C MET A 1 5.29 2.88 -8.81
N PHE A 2 4.57 3.98 -8.96
CA PHE A 2 4.79 4.99 -10.00
C PHE A 2 5.43 6.21 -9.35
N LEU A 3 6.76 6.21 -9.26
CA LEU A 3 7.52 7.36 -8.73
C LEU A 3 7.68 8.40 -9.83
N PRO A 4 7.97 9.68 -9.50
CA PRO A 4 8.05 10.75 -10.50
C PRO A 4 9.06 10.48 -11.61
N GLU A 5 10.18 9.83 -11.29
CA GLU A 5 11.27 9.63 -12.24
C GLU A 5 11.18 8.27 -12.98
N TYR A 6 10.53 7.27 -12.39
CA TYR A 6 10.43 5.92 -12.95
C TYR A 6 9.42 5.03 -12.20
N THR A 7 9.06 3.91 -12.81
CA THR A 7 8.28 2.86 -12.15
C THR A 7 9.20 1.87 -11.42
N VAL A 8 8.84 1.53 -10.19
CA VAL A 8 9.53 0.50 -9.39
C VAL A 8 8.62 -0.69 -9.15
N SER A 9 9.16 -1.88 -9.40
CA SER A 9 8.58 -3.14 -8.99
C SER A 9 9.20 -3.59 -7.68
N VAL A 10 8.36 -4.04 -6.75
CA VAL A 10 8.77 -4.55 -5.44
C VAL A 10 8.13 -5.91 -5.25
N ARG A 11 8.89 -6.87 -4.74
CA ARG A 11 8.40 -8.19 -4.36
C ARG A 11 8.49 -8.35 -2.85
N ILE A 12 7.46 -8.95 -2.26
CA ILE A 12 7.45 -9.27 -0.83
C ILE A 12 8.59 -10.25 -0.55
N ASP A 13 9.23 -10.10 0.60
CA ASP A 13 10.38 -10.89 1.07
C ASP A 13 11.67 -10.77 0.21
N GLU A 14 11.67 -9.93 -0.82
CA GLU A 14 12.85 -9.65 -1.65
C GLU A 14 13.38 -8.23 -1.43
N PRO A 15 14.72 -8.03 -1.34
CA PRO A 15 15.30 -6.69 -1.19
C PRO A 15 14.94 -5.76 -2.36
N ALA A 16 14.39 -4.58 -2.05
CA ALA A 16 13.98 -3.60 -3.04
C ALA A 16 15.05 -2.51 -3.27
N ARG A 17 16.26 -2.90 -3.70
CA ARG A 17 17.44 -1.99 -3.78
C ARG A 17 17.16 -0.68 -4.54
N THR A 18 16.48 -0.77 -5.69
CA THR A 18 16.11 0.41 -6.48
C THR A 18 15.19 1.36 -5.71
N LEU A 19 14.27 0.82 -4.89
CA LEU A 19 13.43 1.62 -4.02
C LEU A 19 14.24 2.22 -2.86
N ASP A 20 15.19 1.46 -2.30
CA ASP A 20 16.06 1.94 -1.23
C ASP A 20 16.85 3.17 -1.66
N ASP A 21 17.41 3.18 -2.87
CA ASP A 21 18.14 4.34 -3.40
C ASP A 21 17.24 5.58 -3.50
N TRP A 22 15.99 5.39 -3.92
CA TRP A 22 14.99 6.47 -3.93
C TRP A 22 14.70 6.98 -2.52
N LEU A 23 14.52 6.08 -1.54
CA LEU A 23 14.28 6.42 -0.14
C LEU A 23 15.48 7.17 0.48
N ILE A 24 16.73 6.81 0.12
CA ILE A 24 17.95 7.53 0.54
C ILE A 24 17.90 8.97 0.04
N ARG A 25 17.69 9.17 -1.27
CA ARG A 25 17.67 10.50 -1.89
C ARG A 25 16.62 11.42 -1.29
N HIS A 26 15.48 10.86 -0.90
CA HIS A 26 14.35 11.60 -0.32
C HIS A 26 14.31 11.54 1.22
N SER A 27 15.37 11.07 1.87
CA SER A 27 15.50 11.01 3.34
C SER A 27 14.39 10.25 4.08
N HIS A 28 13.80 9.24 3.44
CA HIS A 28 12.79 8.36 4.05
C HIS A 28 13.43 7.07 4.58
N LYS A 29 12.97 6.62 5.76
CA LYS A 29 13.46 5.40 6.42
C LYS A 29 12.48 4.23 6.38
N THR A 30 11.20 4.52 6.18
CA THR A 30 10.10 3.55 6.18
C THR A 30 9.18 3.85 5.02
N TRP A 31 8.31 2.91 4.68
CA TRP A 31 7.23 3.12 3.74
C TRP A 31 6.15 2.05 3.90
N ALA A 32 4.96 2.36 3.37
CA ALA A 32 3.88 1.39 3.23
C ALA A 32 3.29 1.43 1.83
N PHE A 33 2.70 0.32 1.39
CA PHE A 33 1.76 0.28 0.28
C PHE A 33 0.41 -0.20 0.80
N ILE A 34 -0.63 0.60 0.59
CA ILE A 34 -1.98 0.38 1.10
C ILE A 34 -2.98 0.57 -0.04
N SER A 35 -3.85 -0.41 -0.28
CA SER A 35 -5.03 -0.27 -1.14
C SER A 35 -6.26 0.08 -0.31
N ALA A 36 -7.31 0.57 -0.96
CA ALA A 36 -8.65 0.65 -0.39
C ALA A 36 -9.65 -0.28 -1.08
N TYR A 37 -9.17 -1.04 -2.07
CA TYR A 37 -9.97 -1.97 -2.85
C TYR A 37 -10.35 -3.19 -2.01
N ASN A 38 -11.48 -3.79 -2.37
CA ASN A 38 -11.94 -5.09 -1.87
C ASN A 38 -11.77 -5.24 -0.34
N PRO A 39 -12.39 -4.34 0.46
CA PRO A 39 -12.30 -4.36 1.92
C PRO A 39 -12.64 -5.74 2.47
N LEU A 40 -11.91 -6.15 3.51
CA LEU A 40 -11.97 -7.49 4.10
C LEU A 40 -11.70 -8.62 3.08
N SER A 41 -11.03 -8.32 1.97
CA SER A 41 -10.86 -9.22 0.83
C SER A 41 -12.18 -9.74 0.27
N GLN A 42 -13.21 -8.90 0.30
CA GLN A 42 -14.49 -9.11 -0.36
C GLN A 42 -14.51 -8.34 -1.68
N PRO A 43 -14.72 -9.01 -2.83
CA PRO A 43 -14.78 -8.34 -4.12
C PRO A 43 -15.88 -7.27 -4.14
N LEU A 44 -15.53 -6.06 -4.57
CA LEU A 44 -16.46 -4.98 -4.89
C LEU A 44 -16.45 -4.69 -6.40
N GLY A 45 -17.47 -3.97 -6.86
CA GLY A 45 -17.50 -3.46 -8.23
C GLY A 45 -16.42 -2.41 -8.47
N ASP A 46 -15.99 -2.28 -9.74
CA ASP A 46 -14.89 -1.38 -10.12
C ASP A 46 -15.16 0.09 -9.75
N GLU A 47 -16.41 0.55 -9.82
CA GLU A 47 -16.80 1.92 -9.45
C GLU A 47 -16.66 2.18 -7.95
N GLU A 48 -17.17 1.27 -7.12
CA GLU A 48 -17.05 1.36 -5.66
C GLU A 48 -15.58 1.31 -5.22
N ASN A 49 -14.79 0.42 -5.83
CA ASN A 49 -13.35 0.36 -5.58
C ASN A 49 -12.66 1.68 -5.93
N ARG A 50 -12.98 2.31 -7.08
CA ARG A 50 -12.45 3.64 -7.43
C ARG A 50 -12.87 4.71 -6.42
N HIS A 51 -14.12 4.71 -5.97
CA HIS A 51 -14.59 5.66 -4.95
C HIS A 51 -13.80 5.52 -3.64
N ARG A 52 -13.59 4.29 -3.17
CA ARG A 52 -12.78 4.01 -1.97
C ARG A 52 -11.32 4.43 -2.13
N HIS A 53 -10.73 4.25 -3.31
CA HIS A 53 -9.37 4.73 -3.59
C HIS A 53 -9.27 6.25 -3.58
N GLN A 54 -10.27 6.95 -4.11
CA GLN A 54 -10.35 8.41 -4.00
C GLN A 54 -10.44 8.86 -2.53
N GLN A 55 -11.24 8.19 -1.71
CA GLN A 55 -11.31 8.45 -0.26
C GLN A 55 -9.96 8.21 0.44
N LEU A 56 -9.18 7.23 -0.01
CA LEU A 56 -7.83 6.98 0.50
C LEU A 56 -6.87 8.12 0.17
N ILE A 57 -6.91 8.62 -1.08
CA ILE A 57 -6.14 9.80 -1.51
C ILE A 57 -6.48 11.00 -0.63
N GLU A 58 -7.76 11.38 -0.54
CA GLU A 58 -8.22 12.51 0.26
C GLU A 58 -7.79 12.39 1.73
N ARG A 59 -7.84 11.17 2.28
CA ARG A 59 -7.42 10.93 3.66
C ARG A 59 -5.93 11.17 3.85
N VAL A 60 -5.10 10.75 2.91
CA VAL A 60 -3.65 10.94 2.98
C VAL A 60 -3.27 12.40 2.75
N GLU A 61 -3.92 13.08 1.81
CA GLU A 61 -3.73 14.50 1.53
C GLU A 61 -4.12 15.38 2.72
N SER A 62 -5.23 15.07 3.42
CA SER A 62 -5.64 15.79 4.63
C SER A 62 -4.62 15.74 5.77
N ARG A 63 -3.65 14.82 5.71
CA ARG A 63 -2.55 14.66 6.66
C ARG A 63 -1.22 15.24 6.15
N GLN A 64 -1.22 15.89 4.99
CA GLN A 64 -0.02 16.39 4.30
C GLN A 64 1.05 15.30 4.12
N GLN A 65 0.61 14.04 3.99
CA GLN A 65 1.50 12.90 3.80
C GLN A 65 1.75 12.73 2.30
N SER A 66 3.02 12.69 1.89
CA SER A 66 3.38 12.39 0.50
C SER A 66 2.90 10.99 0.11
N TRP A 67 2.44 10.86 -1.13
CA TRP A 67 1.97 9.60 -1.69
C TRP A 67 2.27 9.51 -3.17
N TYR A 68 2.38 8.28 -3.65
CA TYR A 68 2.49 7.95 -5.06
C TYR A 68 1.60 6.76 -5.35
N GLU A 69 0.98 6.74 -6.53
CA GLU A 69 0.15 5.60 -6.89
C GLU A 69 1.00 4.37 -7.22
N GLY A 70 0.42 3.19 -7.05
CA GLY A 70 0.98 1.94 -7.50
C GLY A 70 -0.10 0.88 -7.65
N MET A 71 0.31 -0.30 -8.08
CA MET A 71 -0.57 -1.43 -8.24
C MET A 71 -0.06 -2.63 -7.46
N GLY A 72 -0.91 -3.21 -6.62
CA GLY A 72 -0.73 -4.54 -6.06
C GLY A 72 -1.01 -5.57 -7.15
N ARG A 73 -0.06 -6.46 -7.42
CA ARG A 73 -0.21 -7.55 -8.38
C ARG A 73 -0.12 -8.88 -7.64
N PRO A 74 -1.14 -9.75 -7.73
CA PRO A 74 -1.01 -11.11 -7.21
C PRO A 74 0.05 -11.89 -8.00
N ASP A 75 0.69 -12.88 -7.36
CA ASP A 75 1.59 -13.80 -8.05
C ASP A 75 0.83 -14.75 -8.99
N ARG A 76 -0.48 -14.96 -8.76
CA ARG A 76 -1.37 -15.76 -9.58
C ARG A 76 -2.36 -14.85 -10.32
N ASN A 77 -2.79 -15.25 -11.52
CA ASN A 77 -3.76 -14.48 -12.32
C ASN A 77 -5.21 -14.61 -11.83
N ASP A 78 -5.42 -15.04 -10.58
CA ASP A 78 -6.75 -15.23 -9.98
C ASP A 78 -7.38 -13.93 -9.48
N TRP A 79 -6.58 -12.86 -9.33
CA TRP A 79 -7.05 -11.57 -8.86
C TRP A 79 -6.65 -10.44 -9.82
N LYS A 80 -7.55 -9.47 -10.01
CA LYS A 80 -7.21 -8.28 -10.82
C LYS A 80 -6.21 -7.42 -10.05
N PRO A 81 -5.22 -6.81 -10.72
CA PRO A 81 -4.37 -5.83 -10.07
C PRO A 81 -5.17 -4.70 -9.43
N GLU A 82 -4.80 -4.33 -8.22
CA GLU A 82 -5.50 -3.30 -7.44
C GLU A 82 -4.66 -2.04 -7.32
N TYR A 83 -5.28 -0.88 -7.52
CA TYR A 83 -4.62 0.38 -7.22
C TYR A 83 -4.45 0.56 -5.71
N GLY A 84 -3.41 1.28 -5.33
CA GLY A 84 -3.14 1.67 -3.96
C GLY A 84 -2.10 2.76 -3.91
N LEU A 85 -1.80 3.21 -2.70
CA LEU A 85 -0.86 4.29 -2.44
C LEU A 85 0.42 3.75 -1.80
N PHE A 86 1.55 4.10 -2.40
CA PHE A 86 2.87 4.08 -1.78
C PHE A 86 3.03 5.35 -0.92
N LEU A 87 3.31 5.15 0.36
CA LEU A 87 3.40 6.19 1.39
C LEU A 87 4.82 6.19 1.98
N PRO A 88 5.75 6.98 1.44
CA PRO A 88 7.10 7.07 1.96
C PRO A 88 7.13 7.82 3.31
N GLY A 89 7.99 7.36 4.22
CA GLY A 89 8.17 7.94 5.54
C GLY A 89 7.07 7.64 6.57
N ILE A 90 5.98 6.96 6.18
CA ILE A 90 4.89 6.63 7.11
C ILE A 90 5.37 5.70 8.23
N ALA A 91 4.98 5.99 9.46
CA ALA A 91 5.24 5.12 10.59
C ALA A 91 4.37 3.84 10.52
N LYS A 92 4.92 2.69 10.94
CA LYS A 92 4.20 1.40 10.92
C LYS A 92 2.84 1.46 11.60
N ARG A 93 2.77 2.15 12.75
CA ARG A 93 1.52 2.34 13.52
C ARG A 93 0.46 3.09 12.71
N ASP A 94 0.85 4.16 12.02
CA ASP A 94 -0.08 5.00 11.28
C ASP A 94 -0.51 4.33 9.97
N ALA A 95 0.40 3.57 9.35
CA ALA A 95 0.09 2.69 8.22
C ALA A 95 -0.93 1.61 8.60
N LEU A 96 -0.75 0.94 9.74
CA LEU A 96 -1.71 -0.03 10.28
C LEU A 96 -3.08 0.62 10.57
N ALA A 97 -3.09 1.80 11.18
CA ALA A 97 -4.33 2.52 11.47
C ALA A 97 -5.06 2.94 10.18
N LEU A 98 -4.31 3.35 9.15
CA LEU A 98 -4.87 3.70 7.84
C LEU A 98 -5.45 2.46 7.14
N ALA A 99 -4.69 1.36 7.09
CA ALA A 99 -5.14 0.10 6.51
C ALA A 99 -6.44 -0.41 7.19
N LYS A 100 -6.49 -0.36 8.53
CA LYS A 100 -7.71 -0.71 9.30
C LYS A 100 -8.90 0.17 8.94
N ARG A 101 -8.70 1.48 8.79
CA ARG A 101 -9.76 2.43 8.41
C ARG A 101 -10.36 2.09 7.04
N PHE A 102 -9.54 1.62 6.10
CA PHE A 102 -9.99 1.16 4.78
C PHE A 102 -10.31 -0.35 4.74
N GLN A 103 -10.41 -0.97 5.92
CA GLN A 103 -10.78 -2.37 6.13
C GLN A 103 -9.87 -3.36 5.39
N GLN A 104 -8.60 -3.01 5.21
CA GLN A 104 -7.63 -3.91 4.61
C GLN A 104 -7.17 -4.94 5.65
N ILE A 105 -7.20 -6.22 5.27
CA ILE A 105 -6.72 -7.30 6.17
C ILE A 105 -5.20 -7.30 6.31
N ALA A 106 -4.50 -6.71 5.33
CA ALA A 106 -3.06 -6.57 5.32
C ALA A 106 -2.61 -5.34 4.54
N LEU A 107 -1.36 -4.93 4.75
CA LEU A 107 -0.66 -3.93 3.95
C LEU A 107 0.77 -4.42 3.68
N VAL A 108 1.45 -3.86 2.68
CA VAL A 108 2.89 -4.05 2.55
C VAL A 108 3.60 -2.95 3.33
N PHE A 109 4.60 -3.30 4.12
CA PHE A 109 5.41 -2.35 4.88
C PHE A 109 6.88 -2.75 4.83
N SER A 110 7.78 -1.78 4.77
CA SER A 110 9.21 -2.03 4.98
C SER A 110 9.93 -0.86 5.66
N GLN A 111 11.10 -1.18 6.16
CA GLN A 111 12.15 -0.20 6.45
C GLN A 111 13.18 -0.24 5.32
N ARG A 112 13.83 0.90 5.07
CA ARG A 112 14.90 1.01 4.08
C ARG A 112 15.99 -0.03 4.35
N GLY A 113 16.40 -0.76 3.31
CA GLY A 113 17.39 -1.83 3.39
C GLY A 113 16.86 -3.14 3.98
N GLN A 114 15.56 -3.24 4.24
CA GLN A 114 14.89 -4.47 4.66
C GLN A 114 13.94 -4.95 3.56
N PRO A 115 13.76 -6.27 3.39
CA PRO A 115 12.76 -6.79 2.48
C PRO A 115 11.36 -6.34 2.93
N PRO A 116 10.48 -5.93 2.00
CA PRO A 116 9.11 -5.61 2.31
C PRO A 116 8.33 -6.83 2.78
N GLN A 117 7.47 -6.62 3.76
CA GLN A 117 6.67 -7.69 4.35
C GLN A 117 5.18 -7.38 4.27
N LEU A 118 4.39 -8.44 4.14
CA LEU A 118 2.95 -8.37 4.33
C LEU A 118 2.64 -8.31 5.83
N ILE A 119 2.06 -7.22 6.29
CA ILE A 119 1.69 -7.02 7.70
C ILE A 119 0.17 -7.11 7.83
N TYR A 120 -0.30 -8.06 8.64
CA TYR A 120 -1.72 -8.23 8.93
C TYR A 120 -2.23 -7.18 9.92
N THR A 121 -3.42 -6.64 9.64
CA THR A 121 -4.07 -5.66 10.52
C THR A 121 -4.79 -6.33 11.70
N GLY A 122 -5.02 -7.64 11.63
CA GLY A 122 -5.86 -8.38 12.57
C GLY A 122 -7.35 -8.31 12.24
N LEU A 123 -7.73 -7.69 11.12
CA LEU A 123 -9.07 -7.83 10.54
C LEU A 123 -9.18 -9.21 9.87
N SER A 124 -10.34 -9.83 10.00
CA SER A 124 -10.70 -11.07 9.28
C SER A 124 -11.92 -10.83 8.41
N LYS A 125 -12.13 -11.72 7.43
CA LYS A 125 -13.47 -11.90 6.85
C LYS A 125 -14.40 -12.23 8.00
N GLN A 126 -15.44 -11.43 8.23
CA GLN A 126 -16.56 -11.92 9.03
C GLN A 126 -17.24 -12.99 8.19
N GLU A 127 -17.37 -14.19 8.76
CA GLU A 127 -18.28 -15.21 8.22
C GLU A 127 -19.69 -14.64 8.38
N ALA A 128 -20.37 -14.42 7.25
CA ALA A 128 -21.79 -14.05 7.22
C ALA A 128 -22.64 -15.30 7.34
#